data_AF-A0A2W5FEY2-F1
#
_entry.id   AF-A0A2W5FEY2-F1
#
_cell.length_a   1.000
_cell.length_b   1.000
_cell.length_c   1.000
_cell.angle_alpha   90.00
_cell.angle_beta   90.00
_cell.angle_gamma   90.00
#
_symmetry.space_group_name_H-M   'P 1'
#
loop_
_entity.id
_entity.type
_entity.pdbx_description
1 polymer ?
#
loop_
_entity_poly.entity_id
_entity_poly.type
_entity_poly.pdbx_seq_one_letter_code
_entity_poly.pdbx_strand_id
1 'polypeptide(L)'
;MKIFKSLNVRITLTLITVLLANISFGQYKQKEYEKYPEQRIFPDQYFDSIAAKNALAVGTTTVTGVAFTKPKTDFGYKAPFASRIYANHIIVMLFPSTPYYQEWMRLKDKKENLKKNKIVFMDSVAYRYRLECETNSRGEFTFPKMKAGKYILVGTLPWTTSGSYNRYEGSGYNNYGGQTDYYSRQYYSTSHSDFLMQEIEVENGKAEVKVKLK
;
A
#
# COMPACT_ATOMS: atom_id res chain seq x y z
N MET A 1 -70.01 1.43 48.06
CA MET A 1 -70.49 2.10 46.83
C MET A 1 -69.38 3.03 46.34
N LYS A 2 -68.71 2.67 45.23
CA LYS A 2 -68.06 3.49 44.16
C LYS A 2 -67.78 4.99 44.50
N ILE A 3 -66.64 5.66 44.24
CA ILE A 3 -65.70 5.80 43.09
C ILE A 3 -64.50 6.64 43.63
N PHE A 4 -63.19 6.45 43.34
CA PHE A 4 -62.44 7.03 42.19
C PHE A 4 -60.96 6.61 42.19
N LYS A 5 -60.46 6.40 40.96
CA LYS A 5 -59.05 6.17 40.58
C LYS A 5 -58.27 7.51 40.55
N SER A 6 -57.00 7.48 40.96
CA SER A 6 -55.90 8.23 40.31
C SER A 6 -54.56 7.53 40.64
N LEU A 7 -53.93 6.86 39.69
CA LEU A 7 -52.78 7.37 38.93
C LEU A 7 -51.50 7.55 39.79
N ASN A 8 -50.54 6.63 39.64
CA ASN A 8 -49.17 7.04 39.36
C ASN A 8 -48.37 5.91 38.70
N VAL A 9 -48.12 6.15 37.42
CA VAL A 9 -47.22 5.44 36.51
C VAL A 9 -45.78 5.72 36.92
N ARG A 10 -44.98 4.67 37.08
CA ARG A 10 -43.53 4.72 36.77
C ARG A 10 -43.11 3.40 36.15
N ILE A 11 -43.38 3.27 34.85
CA ILE A 11 -42.72 2.29 33.99
C ILE A 11 -41.34 2.90 33.69
N THR A 12 -40.30 2.39 34.35
CA THR A 12 -38.93 2.69 33.99
C THR A 12 -38.62 1.96 32.69
N LEU A 13 -38.72 2.69 31.58
CA LEU A 13 -38.36 2.23 30.25
C LEU A 13 -36.83 2.17 30.16
N THR A 14 -36.24 1.01 30.41
CA THR A 14 -34.81 0.78 30.17
C THR A 14 -34.60 0.77 28.66
N LEU A 15 -34.11 1.88 28.12
CA LEU A 15 -33.74 2.02 26.71
C LEU A 15 -32.51 1.14 26.44
N ILE A 16 -32.72 -0.04 25.85
CA ILE A 16 -31.63 -0.86 25.31
C ILE A 16 -31.24 -0.25 23.97
N THR A 17 -30.21 0.58 23.97
CA THR A 17 -29.60 1.08 22.74
C THR A 17 -28.78 -0.04 22.11
N VAL A 18 -29.41 -0.81 21.22
CA VAL A 18 -28.68 -1.75 20.35
C VAL A 18 -27.91 -0.91 19.34
N LEU A 19 -26.61 -0.69 19.59
CA LEU A 19 -25.68 -0.24 18.57
C LEU A 19 -25.50 -1.38 17.55
N LEU A 20 -26.37 -1.42 16.54
CA LEU A 20 -26.12 -2.18 15.33
C LEU A 20 -24.92 -1.53 14.63
N ALA A 21 -23.74 -2.12 14.80
CA ALA A 21 -22.63 -1.88 13.91
C ALA A 21 -23.09 -2.30 12.51
N ASN A 22 -23.43 -1.33 11.67
CA ASN A 22 -23.69 -1.56 10.26
C ASN A 22 -22.37 -2.02 9.62
N ILE A 23 -22.13 -3.32 9.61
CA ILE A 23 -21.13 -3.91 8.74
C ILE A 23 -21.76 -3.90 7.36
N SER A 24 -21.54 -2.81 6.63
CA SER A 24 -21.96 -2.70 5.23
C SER A 24 -21.14 -3.71 4.42
N PHE A 25 -21.73 -4.86 4.15
CA PHE A 25 -21.25 -5.74 3.10
C PHE A 25 -21.93 -5.30 1.81
N GLY A 26 -21.16 -5.08 0.75
CA GLY A 26 -21.71 -4.77 -0.57
C GLY A 26 -22.72 -5.84 -0.99
N GLN A 27 -23.86 -5.40 -1.52
CA GLN A 27 -24.96 -6.28 -1.95
C GLN A 27 -24.55 -7.28 -3.05
N TYR A 28 -23.49 -6.97 -3.80
CA TYR A 28 -22.96 -7.80 -4.87
C TYR A 28 -21.46 -8.02 -4.70
N LYS A 29 -21.01 -9.27 -4.87
CA LYS A 29 -19.59 -9.66 -4.89
C LYS A 29 -19.23 -10.16 -6.28
N GLN A 30 -18.03 -9.82 -6.75
CA GLN A 30 -17.51 -10.41 -7.99
C GLN A 30 -17.15 -11.89 -7.74
N LYS A 31 -17.32 -12.74 -8.76
CA LYS A 31 -17.04 -14.20 -8.70
C LYS A 31 -15.62 -14.53 -8.19
N GLU A 32 -14.66 -13.65 -8.40
CA GLU A 32 -13.30 -13.80 -7.89
C GLU A 32 -13.25 -13.83 -6.35
N TYR A 33 -14.03 -12.97 -5.69
CA TYR A 33 -14.11 -12.90 -4.23
C TYR A 33 -14.87 -14.08 -3.61
N GLU A 34 -15.66 -14.81 -4.39
CA GLU A 34 -16.25 -16.09 -3.99
C GLU A 34 -15.21 -17.21 -4.05
N LYS A 35 -14.35 -17.20 -5.08
CA LYS A 35 -13.26 -18.18 -5.25
C LYS A 35 -12.16 -18.01 -4.20
N TYR A 36 -11.80 -16.77 -3.87
CA TYR A 36 -10.81 -16.44 -2.85
C TYR A 36 -11.37 -15.39 -1.87
N PRO A 37 -12.03 -15.82 -0.78
CA PRO A 37 -12.49 -14.89 0.25
C PRO A 37 -11.31 -14.17 0.88
N GLU A 38 -11.55 -12.92 1.32
CA GLU A 38 -10.53 -12.06 1.92
C GLU A 38 -9.94 -12.73 3.16
N GLN A 39 -8.62 -12.89 3.15
CA GLN A 39 -7.84 -13.41 4.26
C GLN A 39 -6.94 -12.30 4.78
N ARG A 40 -7.29 -11.79 5.96
CA ARG A 40 -6.50 -10.81 6.69
C ARG A 40 -5.50 -11.54 7.58
N ILE A 41 -4.22 -11.24 7.40
CA ILE A 41 -3.14 -11.83 8.18
C ILE A 41 -2.50 -10.70 8.98
N PHE A 42 -2.39 -10.89 10.28
CA PHE A 42 -1.75 -9.94 11.20
C PHE A 42 -0.53 -10.61 11.86
N PRO A 43 0.45 -9.83 12.35
CA PRO A 43 1.49 -10.35 13.23
C PRO A 43 0.89 -10.93 14.52
N ASP A 44 1.39 -12.09 14.94
CA ASP A 44 1.04 -12.68 16.25
C ASP A 44 1.83 -12.06 17.40
N GLN A 45 2.94 -11.35 17.09
CA GLN A 45 3.77 -10.68 18.08
C GLN A 45 3.01 -9.55 18.78
N TYR A 46 3.29 -9.34 20.06
CA TYR A 46 2.72 -8.22 20.81
C TYR A 46 3.35 -6.89 20.36
N PHE A 47 2.52 -5.86 20.20
CA PHE A 47 2.98 -4.52 19.86
C PHE A 47 3.42 -3.73 21.12
N ASP A 48 4.73 -3.55 21.28
CA ASP A 48 5.31 -2.66 22.30
C ASP A 48 5.40 -1.21 21.79
N SER A 49 4.42 -0.42 22.21
CA SER A 49 4.33 1.01 21.88
C SER A 49 5.46 1.87 22.48
N ILE A 50 6.02 1.47 23.63
CA ILE A 50 7.09 2.20 24.32
C ILE A 50 8.39 1.99 23.56
N ALA A 51 8.69 0.74 23.20
CA ALA A 51 9.85 0.41 22.36
C ALA A 51 9.78 1.14 21.01
N ALA A 52 8.61 1.13 20.34
CA ALA A 52 8.43 1.83 19.07
C ALA A 52 8.66 3.34 19.20
N LYS A 53 8.08 3.98 20.23
CA LYS A 53 8.29 5.41 20.51
C LYS A 53 9.76 5.74 20.79
N ASN A 54 10.44 4.91 21.58
CA ASN A 54 11.84 5.11 21.94
C ASN A 54 12.81 4.93 20.76
N ALA A 55 12.45 4.07 19.81
CA ALA A 55 13.20 3.87 18.56
C ALA A 55 13.01 5.03 17.58
N LEU A 56 11.85 5.68 17.59
CA LEU A 56 11.55 6.88 16.80
C LEU A 56 11.93 8.20 17.49
N ALA A 57 12.59 8.14 18.65
CA ALA A 57 13.05 9.33 19.34
C ALA A 57 14.09 10.09 18.52
N VAL A 58 14.28 11.37 18.86
CA VAL A 58 15.25 12.24 18.20
C VAL A 58 16.67 11.69 18.35
N GLY A 59 17.40 11.66 17.24
CA GLY A 59 18.82 11.40 17.20
C GLY A 59 19.58 12.45 16.40
N THR A 60 20.69 12.05 15.79
CA THR A 60 21.65 12.96 15.15
C THR A 60 21.88 12.66 13.67
N THR A 61 21.47 11.49 13.19
CA THR A 61 21.76 11.05 11.83
C THR A 61 20.68 11.51 10.85
N THR A 62 21.07 11.83 9.63
CA THR A 62 20.12 12.12 8.53
C THR A 62 20.08 10.94 7.58
N VAL A 63 18.90 10.40 7.33
CA VAL A 63 18.69 9.36 6.32
C VAL A 63 18.23 10.05 5.04
N THR A 64 19.01 9.96 3.97
CA THR A 64 18.65 10.43 2.64
C THR A 64 18.48 9.24 1.71
N GLY A 65 17.62 9.35 0.70
CA GLY A 65 17.48 8.27 -0.24
C GLY A 65 16.72 8.62 -1.50
N VAL A 66 16.68 7.65 -2.41
CA VAL A 66 15.96 7.75 -3.67
C VAL A 66 15.05 6.53 -3.82
N ALA A 67 13.74 6.78 -3.95
CA ALA A 67 12.72 5.78 -4.20
C ALA A 67 12.45 5.67 -5.71
N PHE A 68 12.48 4.44 -6.24
CA PHE A 68 12.20 4.19 -7.65
C PHE A 68 11.84 2.72 -7.90
N THR A 69 11.17 2.43 -9.01
CA THR A 69 11.01 1.07 -9.52
C THR A 69 11.61 0.94 -10.93
N LYS A 70 11.51 -0.26 -11.49
CA LYS A 70 11.84 -0.56 -12.89
C LYS A 70 10.70 -1.39 -13.48
N PRO A 71 10.40 -1.23 -14.78
CA PRO A 71 9.39 -2.04 -15.42
C PRO A 71 9.77 -3.52 -15.38
N LYS A 72 8.76 -4.39 -15.36
CA LYS A 72 8.96 -5.84 -15.47
C LYS A 72 9.17 -6.22 -16.92
N THR A 73 10.05 -7.20 -17.16
CA THR A 73 10.17 -7.89 -18.44
C THR A 73 8.93 -8.76 -18.70
N ASP A 74 8.78 -9.28 -19.92
CA ASP A 74 7.71 -10.24 -20.26
C ASP A 74 7.74 -11.51 -19.38
N PHE A 75 8.90 -11.85 -18.82
CA PHE A 75 9.09 -12.96 -17.88
C PHE A 75 8.73 -12.62 -16.41
N GLY A 76 8.26 -11.40 -16.14
CA GLY A 76 7.72 -11.00 -14.83
C GLY A 76 8.72 -10.46 -13.80
N TYR A 77 10.03 -10.40 -14.08
CA TYR A 77 11.04 -9.80 -13.19
C TYR A 77 11.43 -8.39 -13.63
N LYS A 78 11.99 -7.58 -12.71
CA LYS A 78 12.40 -6.18 -12.99
C LYS A 78 13.54 -6.12 -14.01
N ALA A 79 13.36 -5.38 -15.10
CA ALA A 79 14.33 -5.26 -16.18
C ALA A 79 15.63 -4.56 -15.72
N PRO A 80 16.81 -5.22 -15.75
CA PRO A 80 18.05 -4.67 -15.18
C PRO A 80 18.52 -3.36 -15.83
N PHE A 81 18.35 -3.24 -17.16
CA PHE A 81 18.81 -2.10 -17.95
C PHE A 81 17.72 -1.07 -18.26
N ALA A 82 16.49 -1.29 -17.80
CA ALA A 82 15.43 -0.32 -18.00
C ALA A 82 15.66 0.95 -17.17
N SER A 83 15.22 2.07 -17.73
CA SER A 83 15.17 3.36 -17.04
C SER A 83 14.42 3.26 -15.73
N ARG A 84 14.87 4.03 -14.73
CA ARG A 84 14.20 4.11 -13.44
C ARG A 84 12.90 4.88 -13.60
N ILE A 85 11.87 4.37 -12.95
CA ILE A 85 10.63 5.09 -12.73
C ILE A 85 10.73 5.65 -11.32
N TYR A 86 11.01 6.94 -11.21
CA TYR A 86 11.17 7.61 -9.93
C TYR A 86 9.83 7.73 -9.20
N ALA A 87 9.89 7.61 -7.88
CA ALA A 87 8.73 7.76 -7.02
C ALA A 87 8.35 9.25 -6.92
N ASN A 88 7.57 9.75 -7.86
CA ASN A 88 7.19 11.15 -7.89
C ASN A 88 6.05 11.44 -6.90
N HIS A 89 6.29 12.30 -5.89
CA HIS A 89 5.27 12.75 -4.94
C HIS A 89 4.52 11.61 -4.21
N ILE A 90 5.24 10.54 -3.85
CA ILE A 90 4.70 9.47 -2.99
C ILE A 90 5.10 9.70 -1.53
N ILE A 91 4.29 9.16 -0.62
CA ILE A 91 4.64 9.06 0.80
C ILE A 91 5.55 7.85 1.02
N VAL A 92 6.74 8.12 1.55
CA VAL A 92 7.63 7.12 2.14
C VAL A 92 7.41 7.12 3.64
N MET A 93 7.07 5.96 4.18
CA MET A 93 6.87 5.71 5.60
C MET A 93 8.09 5.01 6.19
N LEU A 94 8.49 5.41 7.39
CA LEU A 94 9.58 4.82 8.15
C LEU A 94 9.02 4.27 9.46
N PHE A 95 9.15 2.95 9.64
CA PHE A 95 8.76 2.24 10.85
C PHE A 95 9.99 1.84 11.65
N PRO A 96 9.93 1.82 13.00
CA PRO A 96 11.00 1.26 13.81
C PRO A 96 11.01 -0.27 13.65
N SER A 97 12.18 -0.88 13.50
CA SER A 97 12.27 -2.34 13.29
C SER A 97 12.20 -3.12 14.62
N THR A 98 11.12 -2.95 15.38
CA THR A 98 10.84 -3.75 16.59
C THR A 98 10.36 -5.16 16.21
N PRO A 99 10.31 -6.15 17.14
CA PRO A 99 9.89 -7.52 16.82
C PRO A 99 8.54 -7.63 16.11
N TYR A 100 7.58 -6.76 16.45
CA TYR A 100 6.29 -6.68 15.78
C TYR A 100 6.43 -6.36 14.27
N TYR A 101 7.19 -5.32 13.93
CA TYR A 101 7.36 -4.88 12.54
C TYR A 101 8.22 -5.84 11.72
N GLN A 102 9.20 -6.49 12.36
CA GLN A 102 10.00 -7.54 11.72
C GLN A 102 9.11 -8.74 11.35
N GLU A 103 8.20 -9.13 12.25
CA GLU A 103 7.24 -10.19 11.97
C GLU A 103 6.26 -9.77 10.86
N TRP A 104 5.75 -8.55 10.89
CA TRP A 104 4.94 -8.00 9.80
C TRP A 104 5.66 -8.07 8.45
N MET A 105 6.91 -7.61 8.38
CA MET A 105 7.72 -7.64 7.16
C MET A 105 7.90 -9.08 6.65
N ARG A 106 8.24 -10.02 7.55
CA ARG A 106 8.39 -11.45 7.24
C ARG A 106 7.08 -12.06 6.73
N LEU A 107 5.94 -11.74 7.35
CA LEU A 107 4.63 -12.19 6.91
C LEU A 107 4.30 -11.63 5.53
N LYS A 108 4.58 -10.35 5.29
CA LYS A 108 4.33 -9.69 4.01
C LYS A 108 5.08 -10.40 2.88
N ASP A 109 6.37 -10.66 3.08
CA ASP A 109 7.19 -11.37 2.09
C ASP A 109 6.75 -12.82 1.84
N LYS A 110 6.31 -13.54 2.89
CA LYS A 110 6.06 -14.99 2.81
C LYS A 110 4.61 -15.39 2.58
N LYS A 111 3.65 -14.55 2.96
CA LYS A 111 2.23 -14.92 3.04
C LYS A 111 1.33 -14.05 2.18
N GLU A 112 1.75 -12.84 1.82
CA GLU A 112 0.94 -11.98 0.97
C GLU A 112 0.78 -12.56 -0.42
N ASN A 113 -0.47 -12.60 -0.89
CA ASN A 113 -0.80 -13.02 -2.24
C ASN A 113 -2.09 -12.34 -2.68
N LEU A 114 -1.95 -11.20 -3.36
CA LEU A 114 -3.09 -10.39 -3.81
C LEU A 114 -4.00 -11.16 -4.77
N LYS A 115 -3.45 -12.05 -5.62
CA LYS A 115 -4.24 -12.91 -6.54
C LYS A 115 -5.11 -13.95 -5.81
N LYS A 116 -4.76 -14.27 -4.55
CA LYS A 116 -5.53 -15.18 -3.69
C LYS A 116 -6.20 -14.44 -2.53
N ASN A 117 -6.30 -13.10 -2.63
CA ASN A 117 -6.92 -12.24 -1.64
C ASN A 117 -6.35 -12.43 -0.21
N LYS A 118 -5.05 -12.75 -0.10
CA LYS A 118 -4.32 -12.84 1.17
C LYS A 118 -3.54 -11.56 1.38
N ILE A 119 -3.96 -10.76 2.35
CA ILE A 119 -3.40 -9.43 2.60
C ILE A 119 -2.84 -9.41 4.01
N VAL A 120 -1.59 -8.96 4.13
CA VAL A 120 -0.89 -8.83 5.41
C VAL A 120 -1.03 -7.40 5.90
N PHE A 121 -1.64 -7.23 7.07
CA PHE A 121 -1.92 -5.95 7.67
C PHE A 121 -1.07 -5.73 8.93
N MET A 122 -0.90 -4.46 9.30
CA MET A 122 -0.51 -4.07 10.65
C MET A 122 -1.77 -3.77 11.47
N ASP A 123 -1.67 -3.90 12.78
CA ASP A 123 -2.65 -3.31 13.70
C ASP A 123 -2.67 -1.79 13.53
N SER A 124 -3.85 -1.21 13.64
CA SER A 124 -4.04 0.24 13.53
C SER A 124 -3.24 1.01 14.59
N VAL A 125 -3.06 0.43 15.78
CA VAL A 125 -2.25 1.00 16.85
C VAL A 125 -0.77 1.03 16.47
N ALA A 126 -0.25 -0.07 15.91
CA ALA A 126 1.13 -0.13 15.44
C ALA A 126 1.35 0.88 14.30
N TYR A 127 0.46 0.91 13.30
CA TYR A 127 0.58 1.78 12.13
C TYR A 127 0.79 3.27 12.47
N ARG A 128 0.30 3.74 13.63
CA ARG A 128 0.49 5.12 14.10
C ARG A 128 1.92 5.48 14.48
N TYR A 129 2.78 4.50 14.73
CA TYR A 129 4.18 4.71 15.12
C TYR A 129 5.08 4.65 13.89
N ARG A 130 4.99 5.70 13.07
CA ARG A 130 5.81 5.88 11.86
C ARG A 130 6.17 7.34 11.68
N LEU A 131 7.22 7.57 10.91
CA LEU A 131 7.51 8.88 10.32
C LEU A 131 7.12 8.84 8.85
N GLU A 132 6.70 9.98 8.30
CA GLU A 132 6.34 10.11 6.90
C GLU A 132 7.15 11.22 6.26
N CYS A 133 7.52 11.03 5.00
CA CYS A 133 8.03 12.11 4.16
C CYS A 133 7.49 11.92 2.75
N GLU A 134 7.28 13.03 2.06
CA GLU A 134 6.94 13.02 0.65
C GLU A 134 8.22 13.08 -0.18
N THR A 135 8.26 12.29 -1.24
CA THR A 135 9.34 12.29 -2.21
C THR A 135 9.19 13.45 -3.20
N ASN A 136 10.31 13.99 -3.69
CA ASN A 136 10.26 14.98 -4.78
C ASN A 136 10.08 14.29 -6.16
N SER A 137 10.11 15.08 -7.23
CA SER A 137 9.97 14.57 -8.61
C SER A 137 11.06 13.60 -9.07
N ARG A 138 12.17 13.55 -8.35
CA ARG A 138 13.29 12.62 -8.58
C ARG A 138 13.27 11.44 -7.60
N GLY A 139 12.19 11.26 -6.84
CA GLY A 139 12.07 10.21 -5.83
C GLY A 139 12.96 10.43 -4.61
N GLU A 140 13.57 11.61 -4.45
CA GLU A 140 14.45 11.88 -3.32
C GLU A 140 13.62 12.12 -2.06
N PHE A 141 14.07 11.56 -0.94
CA PHE A 141 13.44 11.71 0.37
C PHE A 141 14.49 11.92 1.46
N THR A 142 14.06 12.48 2.59
CA THR A 142 14.94 12.75 3.74
C THR A 142 14.20 12.61 5.06
N PHE A 143 14.76 11.80 5.97
CA PHE A 143 14.36 11.74 7.37
C PHE A 143 15.51 12.31 8.24
N PRO A 144 15.36 13.53 8.77
CA PRO A 144 16.37 14.14 9.61
C PRO A 144 16.31 13.62 11.06
N LYS A 145 17.42 13.73 11.78
CA LYS A 145 17.50 13.49 13.24
C LYS A 145 17.01 12.10 13.65
N MET A 146 17.40 11.09 12.88
CA MET A 146 17.17 9.69 13.20
C MET A 146 18.10 9.26 14.32
N LYS A 147 17.53 8.54 15.30
CA LYS A 147 18.30 7.82 16.31
C LYS A 147 18.99 6.62 15.69
N ALA A 148 20.09 6.18 16.30
CA ALA A 148 20.73 4.95 15.91
C ALA A 148 19.79 3.76 16.16
N GLY A 149 19.67 2.87 15.17
CA GLY A 149 18.73 1.75 15.21
C GLY A 149 18.41 1.20 13.82
N LYS A 150 17.57 0.16 13.80
CA LYS A 150 17.07 -0.44 12.56
C LYS A 150 15.68 0.09 12.24
N TYR A 151 15.43 0.33 10.96
CA TYR A 151 14.17 0.89 10.48
C TYR A 151 13.72 0.19 9.20
N ILE A 152 12.42 0.16 8.97
CA ILE A 152 11.81 -0.38 7.75
C ILE A 152 11.19 0.78 6.99
N LEU A 153 11.69 1.01 5.78
CA LEU A 153 11.16 1.98 4.83
C LEU A 153 10.12 1.31 3.93
N VAL A 154 9.01 1.99 3.72
CA VAL A 154 7.88 1.51 2.93
C VAL A 154 7.38 2.62 2.02
N GLY A 155 7.06 2.30 0.78
CA GLY A 155 6.37 3.21 -0.15
C GLY A 155 5.47 2.45 -1.10
N THR A 156 4.43 3.09 -1.61
CA THR A 156 3.62 2.54 -2.71
C THR A 156 3.79 3.45 -3.92
N LEU A 157 4.34 2.91 -5.00
CA LEU A 157 4.67 3.64 -6.22
C LEU A 157 3.67 3.28 -7.32
N PRO A 158 2.64 4.11 -7.58
CA PRO A 158 1.81 3.98 -8.77
C PRO A 158 2.57 4.46 -10.00
N TRP A 159 2.46 3.73 -11.11
CA TRP A 159 3.07 4.12 -12.38
C TRP A 159 2.30 3.56 -13.56
N THR A 160 2.54 4.10 -14.76
CA THR A 160 1.80 3.72 -15.96
C THR A 160 2.75 3.38 -17.11
N THR A 161 2.44 2.31 -17.84
CA THR A 161 3.04 2.03 -19.15
C THR A 161 2.06 2.38 -20.25
N SER A 162 2.52 3.06 -21.30
CA SER A 162 1.71 3.32 -22.48
C SER A 162 2.24 2.53 -23.67
N GLY A 163 1.32 2.06 -24.52
CA GLY A 163 1.63 1.33 -25.74
C GLY A 163 0.72 1.74 -26.87
N SER A 164 1.00 1.23 -28.07
CA SER A 164 0.14 1.44 -29.22
C SER A 164 0.23 0.27 -30.19
N TYR A 165 -0.85 0.01 -30.90
CA TYR A 165 -0.93 -1.03 -31.91
C TYR A 165 -1.70 -0.53 -33.13
N ASN A 166 -1.44 -1.13 -34.28
CA ASN A 166 -2.16 -0.82 -35.51
C ASN A 166 -3.37 -1.76 -35.59
N ARG A 167 -4.57 -1.20 -35.51
CA ARG A 167 -5.82 -1.93 -35.70
C ARG A 167 -6.16 -1.92 -37.19
N TYR A 168 -6.33 -3.09 -37.78
CA TYR A 168 -6.79 -3.21 -39.15
C TYR A 168 -8.24 -2.70 -39.27
N GLU A 169 -8.49 -1.81 -40.23
CA GLU A 169 -9.79 -1.16 -40.45
C GLU A 169 -10.44 -1.58 -41.78
N GLY A 170 -9.77 -2.42 -42.57
CA GLY A 170 -10.27 -2.91 -43.86
C GLY A 170 -9.26 -2.74 -44.98
N SER A 171 -9.62 -3.23 -46.17
CA SER A 171 -8.80 -3.14 -47.38
C SER A 171 -9.54 -2.44 -48.50
N GLY A 172 -8.83 -1.60 -49.25
CA GLY A 172 -9.28 -1.04 -50.52
C GLY A 172 -8.73 -1.86 -51.68
N TYR A 173 -9.51 -2.00 -52.74
CA TYR A 173 -9.12 -2.67 -53.97
C TYR A 173 -9.17 -1.69 -55.13
N ASN A 174 -8.14 -1.68 -55.99
CA ASN A 174 -8.14 -0.88 -57.21
C ASN A 174 -8.56 -1.72 -58.44
N ASN A 175 -8.93 -1.03 -59.53
CA ASN A 175 -9.43 -1.67 -60.77
C ASN A 175 -8.40 -2.55 -61.50
N TYR A 176 -7.13 -2.55 -61.07
CA TYR A 176 -6.05 -3.38 -61.62
C TYR A 176 -5.70 -4.58 -60.72
N GLY A 177 -6.51 -4.87 -59.69
CA GLY A 177 -6.33 -6.02 -58.80
C GLY A 177 -5.37 -5.80 -57.62
N GLY A 178 -4.91 -4.57 -57.39
CA GLY A 178 -4.10 -4.22 -56.22
C GLY A 178 -4.93 -4.04 -54.96
N GLN A 179 -4.49 -4.65 -53.85
CA GLN A 179 -5.07 -4.50 -52.51
C GLN A 179 -4.23 -3.54 -51.67
N THR A 180 -4.86 -2.65 -50.90
CA THR A 180 -4.21 -1.79 -49.90
C THR A 180 -4.92 -1.94 -48.57
N ASP A 181 -4.18 -2.31 -47.53
CA ASP A 181 -4.70 -2.50 -46.18
C ASP A 181 -4.60 -1.19 -45.39
N TYR A 182 -5.71 -0.80 -44.76
CA TYR A 182 -5.79 0.40 -43.93
C TYR A 182 -5.72 0.02 -42.46
N TYR A 183 -4.92 0.79 -41.71
CA TYR A 183 -4.76 0.61 -40.28
C TYR A 183 -4.95 1.93 -39.54
N SER A 184 -5.63 1.87 -38.39
CA SER A 184 -5.69 2.97 -37.42
C SER A 184 -4.71 2.72 -36.27
N ARG A 185 -3.99 3.76 -35.83
CA ARG A 185 -3.12 3.68 -34.65
C ARG A 185 -3.97 3.82 -33.39
N GLN A 186 -4.01 2.78 -32.56
CA GLN A 186 -4.68 2.77 -31.27
C GLN A 186 -3.66 2.91 -30.14
N TYR A 187 -4.00 3.65 -29.09
CA TYR A 187 -3.16 3.86 -27.91
C TYR A 187 -3.82 3.27 -26.67
N TYR A 188 -3.02 2.74 -25.76
CA TYR A 188 -3.50 2.24 -24.47
C TYR A 188 -2.51 2.58 -23.36
N SER A 189 -3.00 2.55 -22.12
CA SER A 189 -2.22 2.72 -20.91
C SER A 189 -2.59 1.66 -19.88
N THR A 190 -1.58 1.07 -19.25
CA THR A 190 -1.74 0.10 -18.17
C THR A 190 -1.19 0.70 -16.88
N SER A 191 -2.03 0.79 -15.85
CA SER A 191 -1.62 1.23 -14.51
C SER A 191 -1.03 0.07 -13.72
N HIS A 192 0.04 0.37 -13.00
CA HIS A 192 0.77 -0.53 -12.12
C HIS A 192 0.91 0.12 -10.74
N SER A 193 1.16 -0.70 -9.73
CA SER A 193 1.50 -0.24 -8.39
C SER A 193 2.52 -1.19 -7.79
N ASP A 194 3.71 -0.67 -7.47
CA ASP A 194 4.76 -1.43 -6.81
C ASP A 194 4.85 -1.04 -5.34
N PHE A 195 4.78 -2.03 -4.46
CA PHE A 195 5.08 -1.87 -3.05
C PHE A 195 6.60 -1.95 -2.84
N LEU A 196 7.19 -0.86 -2.38
CA LEU A 196 8.61 -0.75 -2.07
C LEU A 196 8.80 -1.00 -0.58
N MET A 197 9.73 -1.87 -0.21
CA MET A 197 10.04 -2.19 1.18
C MET A 197 11.51 -2.50 1.37
N GLN A 198 12.13 -1.87 2.36
CA GLN A 198 13.54 -2.10 2.68
C GLN A 198 13.85 -1.88 4.15
N GLU A 199 14.58 -2.81 4.77
CA GLU A 199 15.20 -2.60 6.08
C GLU A 199 16.52 -1.83 5.93
N ILE A 200 16.76 -0.89 6.84
CA ILE A 200 17.99 -0.10 6.92
C ILE A 200 18.51 -0.08 8.35
N GLU A 201 19.81 0.16 8.50
CA GLU A 201 20.47 0.35 9.78
C GLU A 201 21.11 1.73 9.84
N VAL A 202 20.80 2.45 10.92
CA VAL A 202 21.40 3.74 11.27
C VAL A 202 22.39 3.48 12.40
N GLU A 203 23.68 3.51 12.08
CA GLU A 203 24.75 3.34 13.06
C GLU A 203 24.95 4.59 13.91
N ASN A 204 25.41 4.40 15.14
CA ASN A 204 25.72 5.50 16.03
C ASN A 204 26.92 6.31 15.50
N GLY A 205 26.84 7.64 15.59
CA GLY A 205 27.91 8.55 15.17
C GLY A 205 27.98 8.84 13.67
N LYS A 206 27.15 8.22 12.82
CA LYS A 206 27.05 8.60 11.41
C LYS A 206 26.23 9.88 11.24
N ALA A 207 26.76 10.83 10.48
CA ALA A 207 26.03 12.05 10.12
C ALA A 207 24.95 11.78 9.07
N GLU A 208 25.24 10.92 8.08
CA GLU A 208 24.33 10.62 6.96
C GLU A 208 24.31 9.12 6.62
N VAL A 209 23.13 8.61 6.25
CA VAL A 209 22.92 7.27 5.68
C VAL A 209 22.17 7.41 4.35
N LYS A 210 22.72 6.85 3.26
CA LYS A 210 22.15 6.91 1.91
C LYS A 210 21.44 5.61 1.53
N VAL A 211 20.21 5.72 1.04
CA VAL A 211 19.33 4.57 0.78
C VAL A 211 18.77 4.58 -0.65
N LYS A 212 18.59 3.39 -1.24
CA LYS A 212 17.88 3.19 -2.50
C LYS A 212 16.65 2.33 -2.25
N LEU A 213 15.48 2.93 -2.10
CA LEU A 213 14.22 2.23 -1.88
C LEU A 213 13.67 1.75 -3.23
N LYS A 214 13.57 0.43 -3.44
CA LYS A 214 13.24 -0.15 -4.75
C LYS A 214 12.44 -1.44 -4.69
#